data_AF-A0AAE3YST8-F1
#
_entry.id   AF-A0AAE3YST8-F1
#
_cell.length_a   1.000
_cell.length_b   1.000
_cell.length_c   1.000
_cell.angle_alpha   90.00
_cell.angle_beta   90.00
_cell.angle_gamma   90.00
#
_symmetry.space_group_name_H-M   'P 1'
#
loop_
_entity.id
_entity.type
_entity.pdbx_description
1 polymer ?
#
loop_
_entity_poly.entity_id
_entity_poly.type
_entity_poly.pdbx_seq_one_letter_code
_entity_poly.pdbx_strand_id
1 'polypeptide(L)'
;MSGDLAARQEALVAALTGGAPIPDGFDARLVGVARQALLRKRAGVAARHWPMLAAGYGTGWTGAFAAWAARRPTAGGLRDGWDFARACGTRGPAAEEELARREAAWVYDGGSEPRPRRFPAVRRTAEVLIVQVAGRTFTRRR
;
A
#
# COMPACT_ATOMS: atom_id res chain seq x y z
N MET A 1 10.30 -35.01 13.79
CA MET A 1 11.23 -33.87 14.03
C MET A 1 11.15 -32.75 12.97
N SER A 2 10.56 -32.91 11.77
CA SER A 2 10.47 -31.78 10.80
C SER A 2 9.39 -30.74 11.11
N GLY A 3 8.33 -31.11 11.85
CA GLY A 3 7.24 -30.18 12.22
C GLY A 3 7.69 -29.01 13.09
N ASP A 4 8.75 -29.16 13.89
CA ASP A 4 9.31 -28.09 14.72
C ASP A 4 10.04 -27.03 13.88
N LEU A 5 10.80 -27.45 12.85
CA LEU A 5 11.51 -26.51 11.99
C LEU A 5 10.55 -25.68 11.12
N ALA A 6 9.57 -26.33 10.50
CA ALA A 6 8.60 -25.64 9.66
C ALA A 6 7.81 -24.59 10.46
N ALA A 7 7.36 -24.95 11.68
CA ALA A 7 6.66 -24.03 12.57
C ALA A 7 7.54 -22.84 12.99
N ARG A 8 8.83 -23.07 13.31
CA ARG A 8 9.78 -21.99 13.64
C ARG A 8 10.06 -21.07 12.47
N GLN A 9 10.17 -21.60 11.25
CA GLN A 9 10.34 -20.81 10.02
C GLN A 9 9.11 -19.95 9.74
N GLU A 10 7.91 -20.51 9.89
CA GLU A 10 6.66 -19.77 9.77
C GLU A 10 6.56 -18.64 10.79
N ALA A 11 6.89 -18.92 12.05
CA ALA A 11 6.89 -17.92 13.12
C ALA A 11 7.91 -16.79 12.84
N LEU A 12 9.10 -17.11 12.31
CA LEU A 12 10.07 -16.09 11.90
C LEU A 12 9.54 -15.24 10.73
N VAL A 13 8.92 -15.85 9.73
CA VAL A 13 8.32 -15.12 8.60
C VAL A 13 7.19 -14.20 9.09
N ALA A 14 6.34 -14.69 10.02
CA ALA A 14 5.30 -13.89 10.64
C ALA A 14 5.87 -12.70 11.43
N ALA A 15 6.98 -12.89 12.16
CA ALA A 15 7.67 -11.82 12.87
C ALA A 15 8.23 -10.75 11.92
N LEU A 16 8.83 -11.19 10.81
CA LEU A 16 9.43 -10.32 9.79
C LEU A 16 8.39 -9.52 8.99
N THR A 17 7.21 -10.10 8.73
CA THR A 17 6.25 -9.53 7.75
C THR A 17 4.98 -8.97 8.37
N GLY A 18 4.51 -9.53 9.50
CA GLY A 18 3.25 -9.19 10.16
C GLY A 18 3.40 -8.61 11.56
N GLY A 19 4.62 -8.58 12.10
CA GLY A 19 4.88 -8.07 13.46
C GLY A 19 4.53 -9.02 14.58
N ALA A 20 4.49 -10.33 14.29
CA ALA A 20 4.41 -11.36 15.33
C ALA A 20 5.64 -11.31 16.27
N PRO A 21 5.55 -11.91 17.48
CA PRO A 21 6.69 -12.05 18.36
C PRO A 21 7.87 -12.76 17.68
N ILE A 22 9.09 -12.35 18.04
CA ILE A 22 10.31 -12.99 17.54
C ILE A 22 10.44 -14.36 18.22
N PRO A 23 10.59 -15.47 17.47
CA PRO A 23 10.77 -16.79 18.07
C PRO A 23 12.06 -16.88 18.90
N ASP A 24 12.06 -17.73 19.92
CA ASP A 24 13.23 -17.96 20.76
C ASP A 24 14.46 -18.39 19.94
N GLY A 25 15.64 -17.93 20.36
CA GLY A 25 16.91 -18.24 19.71
C GLY A 25 17.29 -17.34 18.53
N PHE A 26 16.44 -16.38 18.15
CA PHE A 26 16.79 -15.36 17.14
C PHE A 26 17.26 -14.05 17.78
N ASP A 27 18.32 -13.45 17.20
CA ASP A 27 18.79 -12.13 17.60
C ASP A 27 17.76 -11.06 17.22
N ALA A 28 17.13 -10.46 18.24
CA ALA A 28 16.11 -9.45 18.07
C ALA A 28 16.58 -8.21 17.28
N ARG A 29 17.85 -7.84 17.40
CA ARG A 29 18.44 -6.73 16.65
C ARG A 29 18.57 -7.09 15.17
N LEU A 30 19.07 -8.28 14.84
CA LEU A 30 19.18 -8.73 13.44
C LEU A 30 17.80 -8.87 12.77
N VAL A 31 16.83 -9.43 13.48
CA VAL A 31 15.44 -9.51 13.01
C VAL A 31 14.85 -8.11 12.80
N GLY A 32 15.14 -7.17 13.72
CA GLY A 32 14.77 -5.76 13.57
C GLY A 32 15.35 -5.11 12.31
N VAL A 33 16.63 -5.33 12.02
CA VAL A 33 17.29 -4.84 10.80
C VAL A 33 16.65 -5.43 9.55
N ALA A 34 16.39 -6.75 9.53
CA ALA A 34 15.74 -7.42 8.41
C ALA A 34 14.32 -6.89 8.17
N ARG A 35 13.54 -6.70 9.24
CA ARG A 35 12.19 -6.10 9.15
C ARG A 35 12.23 -4.70 8.56
N GLN A 36 13.18 -3.87 8.97
CA GLN A 36 13.35 -2.52 8.40
C GLN A 36 13.71 -2.56 6.92
N ALA A 37 14.58 -3.48 6.50
CA ALA A 37 14.92 -3.67 5.09
C ALA A 37 13.69 -4.11 4.27
N LEU A 38 12.88 -5.02 4.79
CA LEU A 38 11.63 -5.45 4.14
C LEU A 38 10.60 -4.32 4.02
N LEU A 39 10.44 -3.48 5.05
CA LEU A 39 9.56 -2.32 5.00
C LEU A 39 10.00 -1.31 3.94
N ARG A 40 11.30 -1.04 3.82
CA ARG A 40 11.85 -0.19 2.74
C ARG A 40 11.58 -0.80 1.36
N LYS A 41 11.76 -2.12 1.21
CA LYS A 41 11.43 -2.83 -0.04
C LYS A 41 9.95 -2.69 -0.39
N ARG A 42 9.05 -2.88 0.59
CA ARG A 42 7.60 -2.69 0.42
C ARG A 42 7.26 -1.27 -0.01
N ALA A 43 7.88 -0.26 0.60
CA ALA A 43 7.71 1.14 0.20
C ALA A 43 8.12 1.38 -1.26
N GLY A 44 9.22 0.76 -1.71
CA GLY A 44 9.65 0.83 -3.11
C GLY A 44 8.67 0.17 -4.09
N VAL A 45 8.12 -0.98 -3.73
CA VAL A 45 7.09 -1.65 -4.55
C VAL A 45 5.81 -0.81 -4.60
N ALA A 46 5.35 -0.28 -3.47
CA ALA A 46 4.19 0.60 -3.43
C ALA A 46 4.39 1.87 -4.27
N ALA A 47 5.58 2.51 -4.21
CA ALA A 47 5.90 3.68 -5.04
C ALA A 47 5.81 3.41 -6.54
N ARG A 48 6.19 2.20 -6.99
CA ARG A 48 6.05 1.82 -8.41
C ARG A 48 4.59 1.73 -8.84
N HIS A 49 3.72 1.29 -7.93
CA HIS A 49 2.28 1.24 -8.19
C HIS A 49 1.59 2.59 -7.99
N TRP A 50 2.15 3.49 -7.17
CA TRP A 50 1.55 4.77 -6.78
C TRP A 50 2.58 5.92 -6.87
N PRO A 51 3.09 6.22 -8.08
CA PRO A 51 4.19 7.15 -8.26
C PRO A 51 3.84 8.60 -7.87
N MET A 52 2.61 9.06 -8.09
CA MET A 52 2.23 10.45 -7.76
C MET A 52 1.99 10.61 -6.27
N LEU A 53 1.38 9.60 -5.63
CA LEU A 53 1.28 9.52 -4.18
C LEU A 53 2.67 9.55 -3.53
N ALA A 54 3.61 8.73 -3.99
CA ALA A 54 4.96 8.70 -3.46
C ALA A 54 5.69 10.04 -3.67
N ALA A 55 5.56 10.63 -4.86
CA ALA A 55 6.13 11.95 -5.16
C ALA A 55 5.59 13.05 -4.23
N GLY A 56 4.31 13.00 -3.86
CA GLY A 56 3.71 13.95 -2.92
C GLY A 56 4.31 13.94 -1.51
N TYR A 57 4.87 12.80 -1.09
CA TYR A 57 5.61 12.68 0.17
C TYR A 57 7.11 12.98 0.02
N GLY A 58 7.61 13.07 -1.21
CA GLY A 58 9.00 13.37 -1.53
C GLY A 58 9.99 12.41 -0.84
N THR A 59 11.08 12.97 -0.31
CA THR A 59 12.10 12.23 0.45
C THR A 59 11.53 11.56 1.70
N GLY A 60 10.38 12.02 2.22
CA GLY A 60 9.68 11.44 3.36
C GLY A 60 8.88 10.17 3.07
N TRP A 61 8.74 9.77 1.79
CA TRP A 61 7.91 8.63 1.39
C TRP A 61 8.26 7.33 2.14
N THR A 62 9.53 6.92 2.09
CA THR A 62 9.95 5.63 2.66
C THR A 62 9.72 5.58 4.17
N GLY A 63 9.99 6.68 4.88
CA GLY A 63 9.78 6.77 6.32
C GLY A 63 8.29 6.72 6.69
N ALA A 64 7.47 7.54 6.02
CA ALA A 64 6.03 7.58 6.26
C ALA A 64 5.35 6.24 5.96
N PHE A 65 5.68 5.64 4.81
CA PHE A 65 5.14 4.34 4.42
C PHE A 65 5.61 3.23 5.38
N ALA A 66 6.89 3.17 5.73
CA ALA A 66 7.41 2.15 6.64
C ALA A 66 6.78 2.23 8.03
N ALA A 67 6.59 3.44 8.58
CA ALA A 67 5.93 3.65 9.86
C ALA A 67 4.47 3.17 9.83
N TRP A 68 3.75 3.47 8.75
CA TRP A 68 2.39 2.97 8.54
C TRP A 68 2.37 1.43 8.37
N ALA A 69 3.25 0.88 7.55
CA ALA A 69 3.26 -0.56 7.23
C ALA A 69 3.78 -1.44 8.37
N ALA A 70 4.50 -0.88 9.35
CA ALA A 70 5.21 -1.65 10.38
C ALA A 70 4.33 -2.69 11.09
N ARG A 71 3.07 -2.35 11.40
CA ARG A 71 2.14 -3.24 12.13
C ARG A 71 1.04 -3.83 11.24
N ARG A 72 1.28 -3.91 9.93
CA ARG A 72 0.28 -4.32 8.95
C ARG A 72 0.85 -5.42 8.04
N PRO A 73 0.14 -6.56 7.91
CA PRO A 73 0.46 -7.54 6.88
C PRO A 73 0.54 -6.88 5.50
N THR A 74 1.34 -7.45 4.60
CA THR A 74 1.40 -6.97 3.22
C THR A 74 0.16 -7.42 2.43
N ALA A 75 -0.51 -6.49 1.76
CA ALA A 75 -1.58 -6.78 0.80
C ALA A 75 -1.07 -6.68 -0.66
N GLY A 76 0.19 -6.29 -0.86
CA GLY A 76 0.83 -6.08 -2.16
C GLY A 76 0.79 -4.60 -2.55
N GLY A 77 1.75 -4.14 -3.37
CA GLY A 77 2.02 -2.70 -3.54
C GLY A 77 0.84 -1.86 -4.05
N LEU A 78 -0.05 -2.44 -4.86
CA LEU A 78 -1.27 -1.76 -5.29
C LEU A 78 -2.24 -1.53 -4.12
N ARG A 79 -2.54 -2.56 -3.33
CA ARG A 79 -3.46 -2.48 -2.19
C ARG A 79 -2.85 -1.67 -1.06
N ASP A 80 -1.58 -1.92 -0.73
CA ASP A 80 -0.84 -1.19 0.31
C ASP A 80 -0.84 0.33 0.02
N GLY A 81 -0.58 0.74 -1.22
CA GLY A 81 -0.61 2.18 -1.56
C GLY A 81 -2.01 2.80 -1.49
N TRP A 82 -3.05 2.03 -1.78
CA TRP A 82 -4.43 2.48 -1.65
C TRP A 82 -4.82 2.71 -0.19
N ASP A 83 -4.54 1.72 0.65
CA ASP A 83 -4.84 1.76 2.09
C ASP A 83 -4.01 2.83 2.79
N PHE A 84 -2.75 3.01 2.36
CA PHE A 84 -1.92 4.13 2.80
C PHE A 84 -2.54 5.48 2.42
N ALA A 85 -2.96 5.68 1.17
CA ALA A 85 -3.55 6.93 0.72
C ALA A 85 -4.83 7.29 1.51
N ARG A 86 -5.65 6.28 1.85
CA ARG A 86 -6.86 6.47 2.69
C ARG A 86 -6.53 6.75 4.15
N ALA A 87 -5.54 6.07 4.72
CA ALA A 87 -5.20 6.18 6.13
C ALA A 87 -4.33 7.40 6.46
N CYS A 88 -3.43 7.78 5.56
CA CYS A 88 -2.43 8.84 5.77
C CYS A 88 -2.69 10.09 4.92
N GLY A 89 -3.59 10.01 3.94
CA GLY A 89 -3.91 11.10 3.02
C GLY A 89 -2.96 11.19 1.83
N THR A 90 -3.40 11.90 0.79
CA THR A 90 -2.60 12.32 -0.35
C THR A 90 -1.93 13.67 -0.06
N ARG A 91 -0.83 13.97 -0.77
CA ARG A 91 -0.14 15.27 -0.68
C ARG A 91 0.01 15.86 -2.07
N GLY A 92 -0.73 16.93 -2.33
CA GLY A 92 -0.71 17.64 -3.60
C GLY A 92 -1.66 17.07 -4.67
N PRO A 93 -1.97 17.87 -5.70
CA PRO A 93 -3.05 17.59 -6.64
C PRO A 93 -2.81 16.34 -7.50
N ALA A 94 -1.55 16.05 -7.86
CA ALA A 94 -1.22 14.86 -8.64
C ALA A 94 -1.51 13.55 -7.88
N ALA A 95 -1.24 13.52 -6.57
CA ALA A 95 -1.54 12.37 -5.72
C ALA A 95 -3.05 12.18 -5.53
N GLU A 96 -3.79 13.28 -5.36
CA GLU A 96 -5.25 13.27 -5.27
C GLU A 96 -5.89 12.75 -6.56
N GLU A 97 -5.44 13.25 -7.71
CA GLU A 97 -5.92 12.82 -9.01
C GLU A 97 -5.62 11.33 -9.26
N GLU A 98 -4.43 10.88 -8.87
CA GLU A 98 -4.03 9.48 -8.96
C GLU A 98 -4.98 8.53 -8.19
N LEU A 99 -5.32 8.90 -6.94
CA LEU A 99 -6.26 8.14 -6.12
C LEU A 99 -7.67 8.21 -6.69
N ALA A 100 -8.14 9.40 -7.06
CA ALA A 100 -9.49 9.60 -7.57
C ALA A 100 -9.72 8.87 -8.91
N ARG A 101 -8.70 8.81 -9.78
CA ARG A 101 -8.75 8.01 -11.03
C ARG A 101 -8.93 6.52 -10.74
N ARG A 102 -8.18 5.99 -9.78
CA ARG A 102 -8.30 4.58 -9.38
C ARG A 102 -9.66 4.30 -8.75
N GLU A 103 -10.16 5.15 -7.86
CA GLU A 103 -11.48 5.00 -7.23
C GLU A 103 -12.66 5.16 -8.18
N ALA A 104 -12.50 5.94 -9.25
CA ALA A 104 -13.47 6.04 -10.33
C ALA A 104 -13.50 4.78 -11.20
N ALA A 105 -12.35 4.12 -11.41
CA ALA A 105 -12.27 2.96 -12.30
C ALA A 105 -12.48 1.61 -11.58
N TRP A 106 -12.23 1.52 -10.27
CA TRP A 106 -12.26 0.26 -9.52
C TRP A 106 -13.06 0.35 -8.22
N VAL A 107 -13.55 -0.81 -7.77
CA VAL A 107 -14.11 -1.03 -6.43
C VAL A 107 -13.06 -1.75 -5.60
N TYR A 108 -12.74 -1.20 -4.44
CA TYR A 108 -11.83 -1.80 -3.47
C TYR A 108 -12.30 -1.49 -2.04
N ASP A 109 -12.59 -2.55 -1.29
CA ASP A 109 -13.16 -2.56 0.06
C ASP A 109 -12.10 -2.57 1.18
N GLY A 110 -10.81 -2.69 0.83
CA GLY A 110 -9.72 -2.79 1.81
C GLY A 110 -9.31 -4.22 2.15
N GLY A 111 -9.97 -5.26 1.62
CA GLY A 111 -9.64 -6.66 1.90
C GLY A 111 -9.57 -7.53 0.65
N SER A 112 -10.56 -7.41 -0.23
CA SER A 112 -10.67 -8.18 -1.47
C SER A 112 -9.74 -7.64 -2.56
N GLU A 113 -9.45 -8.44 -3.59
CA GLU A 113 -8.75 -7.91 -4.77
C GLU A 113 -9.58 -6.78 -5.42
N PRO A 114 -8.96 -5.64 -5.80
CA PRO A 114 -9.66 -4.58 -6.52
C PRO A 114 -10.31 -5.11 -7.79
N ARG A 115 -11.58 -4.75 -8.04
CA ARG A 115 -12.32 -5.16 -9.24
C ARG A 115 -12.71 -3.97 -10.11
N PRO A 116 -12.65 -4.06 -11.45
CA PRO A 116 -13.09 -2.97 -12.32
C PRO A 116 -14.57 -2.64 -12.09
N ARG A 117 -14.93 -1.36 -12.08
CA ARG A 117 -16.32 -0.91 -12.01
C ARG A 117 -17.05 -1.18 -13.33
N ARG A 118 -18.24 -1.77 -13.24
CA ARG A 118 -19.13 -2.01 -14.38
C ARG A 118 -20.09 -0.85 -14.66
N PHE A 119 -20.43 -0.07 -13.64
CA PHE A 119 -21.34 1.07 -13.74
C PHE A 119 -20.56 2.39 -13.76
N PRO A 120 -21.11 3.43 -14.41
CA PRO A 120 -20.47 4.74 -14.42
C PRO A 120 -20.20 5.28 -13.02
N ALA A 121 -19.09 6.00 -12.86
CA ALA A 121 -18.74 6.65 -11.61
C ALA A 121 -18.19 8.05 -11.86
N VAL A 122 -18.57 8.99 -11.00
CA VAL A 122 -18.02 10.34 -11.00
C VAL A 122 -17.23 10.54 -9.71
N ARG A 123 -16.01 11.08 -9.84
CA ARG A 123 -15.16 11.52 -8.74
C ARG A 123 -14.69 12.93 -9.02
N ARG A 124 -14.54 13.71 -7.96
CA ARG A 124 -14.13 15.12 -8.05
C ARG A 124 -13.01 15.37 -7.05
N THR A 125 -11.92 15.95 -7.51
CA THR A 125 -10.90 16.58 -6.67
C THR A 125 -11.09 18.10 -6.73
N ALA A 126 -10.23 18.87 -6.04
CA ALA A 126 -10.30 20.33 -6.10
C ALA A 126 -10.18 20.86 -7.55
N GLU A 127 -9.35 20.22 -8.37
CA GLU A 127 -8.97 20.70 -9.71
C GLU A 127 -9.57 19.86 -10.86
N VAL A 128 -9.97 18.61 -10.61
CA VAL A 128 -10.31 17.66 -11.67
C VAL A 128 -11.66 17.00 -11.42
N LEU A 129 -12.48 16.93 -12.47
CA LEU A 129 -13.63 16.03 -12.55
C LEU A 129 -13.23 14.77 -13.33
N ILE A 130 -13.39 13.61 -12.70
CA ILE A 130 -13.08 12.30 -13.26
C ILE A 130 -14.39 11.55 -13.46
N VAL A 131 -14.66 11.12 -14.68
CA VAL A 131 -15.88 10.41 -15.07
C VAL A 131 -15.49 9.08 -15.69
N GLN A 132 -15.87 7.97 -15.06
CA GLN A 132 -15.75 6.63 -15.63
C GLN A 132 -17.08 6.25 -16.28
N VAL A 133 -17.08 5.91 -17.57
CA VAL A 133 -18.25 5.41 -18.33
C VAL A 133 -17.78 4.30 -19.25
N ALA A 134 -18.45 3.14 -19.22
CA ALA A 134 -18.18 2.00 -20.09
C ALA A 134 -16.68 1.57 -20.14
N GLY A 135 -16.02 1.53 -18.97
CA GLY A 135 -14.60 1.15 -18.86
C GLY A 135 -13.60 2.23 -19.28
N ARG A 136 -14.05 3.39 -19.80
CA ARG A 136 -13.20 4.54 -20.13
C ARG A 136 -13.26 5.58 -19.02
N THR A 137 -12.12 6.18 -18.70
CA THR A 137 -12.01 7.27 -17.71
C THR A 137 -11.72 8.58 -18.44
N PHE A 138 -12.59 9.55 -18.28
CA PHE A 138 -12.48 10.90 -18.83
C PHE A 138 -12.10 11.86 -17.71
N THR A 139 -11.12 12.71 -17.96
CA THR A 139 -10.67 13.74 -17.02
C THR A 139 -10.95 15.13 -17.60
N ARG A 140 -11.57 15.99 -16.81
CA ARG A 140 -11.76 17.41 -17.15
C ARG A 140 -11.13 18.27 -16.06
N ARG A 141 -10.08 19.02 -16.44
CA ARG A 141 -9.50 20.06 -15.58
C ARG A 141 -10.43 21.28 -15.57
N ARG A 142 -10.62 21.86 -14.39
CA ARG A 142 -11.32 23.13 -14.22
C ARG A 142 -10.37 24.30 -14.43
#